data_AF-A0A498C456-F1
#
_entry.id   AF-A0A498C456-F1
#
_cell.length_a   1.000
_cell.length_b   1.000
_cell.length_c   1.000
_cell.angle_alpha   90.00
_cell.angle_beta   90.00
_cell.angle_gamma   90.00
#
_symmetry.space_group_name_H-M   'P 1'
#
loop_
_entity.id
_entity.type
_entity.pdbx_description
1 polymer ?
#
loop_
_entity_poly.entity_id
_entity_poly.type
_entity_poly.pdbx_seq_one_letter_code
_entity_poly.pdbx_strand_id
1 'polypeptide(L)'
;MSASRKRVVMPEWVNEVVPVVQLFLNAGALIAGAVIWKLYVDNLKAASAVKDATIQNVEKSRDHWREKAEELEKRSPEVVEKSLAERIQIRDGEINRLKEDKEFDKIALRTLEIDKAQLEQDLFRTQGFRAMLALEDGYDDDDEPRDEVEPFVEEPPKSIEVSYIGEVAVDSGQLMVTDPCYVDQEWLQERFAVDGEVVKVEDTLFHYSYDGACRATLNGDGYGELAFQKGHAGAGVAFQTGWGDGMYPVYAEKHDGRIVRVYVNVG
;
A
#
# COMPACT_ATOMS: atom_id res chain seq x y z
N MET A 1 117.75 8.48 74.80
CA MET A 1 117.29 7.47 75.78
C MET A 1 115.84 7.75 76.11
N SER A 2 115.05 6.67 76.15
CA SER A 2 113.68 6.60 76.66
C SER A 2 113.34 7.67 77.69
N ALA A 3 112.35 8.52 77.40
CA ALA A 3 111.65 9.27 78.43
C ALA A 3 110.27 9.72 77.94
N SER A 4 109.33 9.63 78.87
CA SER A 4 108.08 10.40 78.93
C SER A 4 106.84 9.78 78.28
N ARG A 5 106.12 9.02 79.11
CA ARG A 5 104.67 9.24 79.28
C ARG A 5 104.32 9.06 80.75
N LYS A 6 104.27 10.18 81.48
CA LYS A 6 103.56 10.21 82.77
C LYS A 6 102.12 9.80 82.48
N ARG A 7 101.68 8.68 83.05
CA ARG A 7 100.27 8.28 83.08
C ARG A 7 99.53 9.35 83.89
N VAL A 8 98.72 10.15 83.22
CA VAL A 8 97.76 11.04 83.85
C VAL A 8 96.68 10.15 84.47
N VAL A 9 96.68 10.06 85.79
CA VAL A 9 95.63 9.38 86.56
C VAL A 9 94.42 10.30 86.51
N MET A 10 93.43 9.97 85.66
CA MET A 10 92.15 10.66 85.66
C MET A 10 91.37 10.27 86.93
N PRO A 11 90.75 11.23 87.62
CA PRO A 11 89.99 10.93 88.83
C PRO A 11 88.78 10.03 88.52
N GLU A 12 88.45 9.11 89.42
CA GLU A 12 87.51 7.98 89.18
C GLU A 12 86.13 8.42 88.67
N TRP A 13 85.65 9.61 89.04
CA TRP A 13 84.38 10.18 88.56
C TRP A 13 84.37 10.47 87.05
N VAL A 14 85.52 10.68 86.41
CA VAL A 14 85.62 10.92 84.96
C VAL A 14 85.42 9.62 84.17
N ASN A 15 85.92 8.49 84.68
CA ASN A 15 85.77 7.20 84.02
C ASN A 15 84.31 6.68 84.05
N GLU A 16 83.52 7.14 85.02
CA GLU A 16 82.10 6.77 85.16
C GLU A 16 81.17 7.66 84.30
N VAL A 17 81.53 8.94 84.09
CA VAL A 17 80.74 9.90 83.30
C VAL A 17 80.97 9.76 81.79
N VAL A 18 82.18 9.42 81.35
CA VAL A 18 82.52 9.24 79.93
C VAL A 18 81.58 8.27 79.19
N PRO A 19 81.27 7.06 79.70
CA PRO A 19 80.37 6.14 79.00
C PRO A 19 78.92 6.66 78.94
N VAL A 20 78.45 7.39 79.95
CA VAL A 20 77.11 8.00 79.96
C VAL A 20 77.01 9.10 78.89
N VAL A 21 78.01 9.97 78.80
CA VAL A 21 78.08 11.02 77.77
C VAL A 21 78.17 10.41 76.36
N GLN A 22 78.96 9.34 76.19
CA GLN A 22 79.06 8.63 74.91
C GLN A 22 77.74 7.95 74.51
N LEU A 23 76.99 7.41 75.47
CA LEU A 23 75.65 6.86 75.23
C LEU A 23 74.68 7.95 74.78
N PHE A 24 74.67 9.11 75.43
CA PHE A 24 73.83 10.25 75.02
C PHE A 24 74.21 10.80 73.65
N LEU A 25 75.51 10.87 73.32
CA LEU A 25 75.96 11.27 71.99
C LEU A 25 75.53 10.28 70.91
N ASN A 26 75.66 8.97 71.17
CA ASN A 26 75.21 7.93 70.24
C ASN A 26 73.67 7.94 70.09
N ALA A 27 72.93 8.11 71.19
CA ALA A 27 71.48 8.23 71.16
C ALA A 27 71.03 9.49 70.41
N GLY A 28 71.69 10.63 70.63
CA GLY A 28 71.47 11.87 69.89
C GLY A 28 71.76 11.72 68.40
N ALA A 29 72.84 11.02 68.04
CA ALA A 29 73.18 10.72 66.65
C ALA A 29 72.12 9.83 65.97
N LEU A 30 71.58 8.83 66.68
CA LEU A 30 70.50 7.98 66.16
C LEU A 30 69.21 8.77 65.96
N ILE A 31 68.85 9.67 66.89
CA ILE A 31 67.67 10.53 66.76
C ILE A 31 67.83 11.50 65.58
N ALA A 32 69.00 12.13 65.45
CA ALA A 32 69.31 12.99 64.30
C ALA A 32 69.25 12.23 62.98
N GLY A 33 69.79 11.00 62.94
CA GLY A 33 69.68 10.10 61.79
C GLY A 33 68.24 9.74 61.44
N ALA A 34 67.39 9.49 62.44
CA ALA A 34 65.97 9.19 62.23
C ALA A 34 65.19 10.40 61.68
N VAL A 35 65.51 11.62 62.13
CA VAL A 35 64.91 12.85 61.59
C VAL A 35 65.31 13.08 60.14
N ILE A 36 66.60 12.90 59.81
CA ILE A 36 67.09 13.02 58.43
C ILE A 36 66.44 11.98 57.53
N TRP A 37 66.32 10.73 57.99
CA TRP A 37 65.64 9.68 57.23
C TRP A 37 64.17 9.99 56.99
N LYS A 38 63.45 10.51 58.01
CA LYS A 38 62.05 10.93 57.86
C LYS A 38 61.90 12.03 56.81
N LEU A 39 62.75 13.08 56.87
CA LEU A 39 62.74 14.16 55.87
C LEU A 39 63.04 13.64 54.45
N TYR A 40 63.96 12.69 54.32
CA TYR A 40 64.26 12.05 53.04
C TYR A 40 63.06 11.25 52.50
N VAL A 41 62.40 10.46 53.36
CA VAL A 41 61.20 9.70 53.00
C VAL A 41 60.04 10.62 52.62
N ASP A 42 59.83 11.70 53.35
CA ASP A 42 58.77 12.67 53.06
C ASP A 42 59.04 13.39 51.72
N ASN A 43 60.30 13.71 51.41
CA ASN A 43 60.69 14.27 50.11
C ASN A 43 60.48 13.26 48.97
N LEU A 44 60.79 11.97 49.17
CA LEU A 44 60.52 10.93 48.19
C LEU A 44 59.02 10.74 47.93
N LYS A 45 58.19 10.77 48.97
CA LYS A 45 56.73 10.70 48.84
C LYS A 45 56.16 11.92 48.12
N ALA A 46 56.68 13.12 48.40
CA ALA A 46 56.31 14.31 47.67
C ALA A 46 56.70 14.21 46.18
N ALA A 47 57.91 13.73 45.89
CA ALA A 47 58.37 13.51 44.53
C ALA A 47 57.57 12.44 43.77
N SER A 48 57.13 11.36 44.44
CA SER A 48 56.25 10.36 43.82
C SER A 48 54.86 10.92 43.55
N ALA A 49 54.27 11.66 44.50
CA ALA A 49 52.97 12.29 44.32
C ALA A 49 52.95 13.31 43.17
N VAL A 50 54.03 14.07 42.99
CA VAL A 50 54.19 14.98 41.84
C VAL A 50 54.25 14.19 40.52
N LYS A 51 54.98 13.06 40.49
CA LYS A 51 55.01 12.19 39.30
C LYS A 51 53.64 11.62 38.98
N ASP A 52 52.90 11.13 39.97
CA ASP A 52 51.55 10.60 39.76
C ASP A 52 50.60 11.68 39.22
N ALA A 53 50.70 12.91 39.74
CA ALA A 53 49.93 14.04 39.22
C ALA A 53 50.30 14.40 37.77
N THR A 54 51.58 14.33 37.40
CA THR A 54 52.00 14.54 36.00
C THR A 54 51.51 13.43 35.08
N ILE A 55 51.55 12.17 35.53
CA ILE A 55 51.02 11.02 34.77
C ILE A 55 49.52 11.21 34.53
N GLN A 56 48.77 11.57 35.56
CA GLN A 56 47.33 11.81 35.43
C GLN A 56 47.01 12.97 34.47
N ASN A 57 47.80 14.04 34.48
CA ASN A 57 47.62 15.15 33.53
C ASN A 57 47.95 14.74 32.09
N VAL A 58 48.97 13.91 31.89
CA VAL A 58 49.31 13.36 30.59
C VAL A 58 48.22 12.41 30.09
N GLU A 59 47.66 11.57 30.95
CA GLU A 59 46.54 10.68 30.63
C GLU A 59 45.29 11.47 30.21
N LYS A 60 44.91 12.49 30.99
CA LYS A 60 43.79 13.39 30.63
C LYS A 60 44.03 14.08 29.29
N SER A 61 45.26 14.53 29.04
CA SER A 61 45.61 15.16 27.77
C SER A 61 45.51 14.17 26.61
N ARG A 62 46.01 12.94 26.78
CA ARG A 62 45.91 11.86 25.79
C ARG A 62 44.45 11.54 25.47
N ASP A 63 43.61 11.39 26.48
CA ASP A 63 42.20 11.03 26.30
C ASP A 63 41.44 12.17 25.60
N HIS A 64 41.72 13.42 25.95
CA HIS A 64 41.20 14.59 25.24
C HIS A 64 41.61 14.63 23.75
N TRP A 65 42.87 14.29 23.43
CA TRP A 65 43.32 14.20 22.04
C TRP A 65 42.67 13.04 21.30
N ARG A 66 42.41 11.93 21.99
CA ARG A 66 41.70 10.77 21.43
C ARG A 66 40.25 11.09 21.10
N GLU A 67 39.52 11.73 22.01
CA GLU A 67 38.14 12.18 21.79
C GLU A 67 38.06 13.18 20.62
N LYS A 68 38.99 14.13 20.55
CA LYS A 68 39.08 15.07 19.43
C LYS A 68 39.37 14.40 18.09
N ALA A 69 40.23 13.39 18.08
CA ALA A 69 40.52 12.63 16.86
C ALA A 69 39.27 11.87 16.39
N GLU A 70 38.52 11.24 17.30
CA GLU A 70 37.27 10.55 16.99
C GLU A 70 36.19 11.52 16.48
N GLU A 71 36.11 12.73 17.04
CA GLU A 71 35.19 13.76 16.56
C GLU A 71 35.57 14.25 15.15
N LEU A 72 36.86 14.38 14.87
CA LEU A 72 37.36 14.74 13.52
C LEU A 72 37.11 13.62 12.50
N GLU A 73 37.23 12.35 12.89
CA GLU A 73 36.87 11.22 12.02
C GLU A 73 35.37 11.21 11.69
N LYS A 74 34.51 11.51 12.67
CA LYS A 74 33.05 11.66 12.44
C LYS A 74 32.70 12.84 11.53
N ARG A 75 33.51 13.91 11.57
CA ARG A 75 33.41 15.06 10.68
C ARG A 75 34.20 14.90 9.38
N SER A 76 34.87 13.75 9.19
CA SER A 76 35.63 13.50 7.97
C SER A 76 34.70 13.61 6.76
N PRO A 77 35.13 14.33 5.71
CA PRO A 77 34.32 14.52 4.50
C PRO A 77 33.85 13.18 3.91
N GLU A 78 34.63 12.11 4.03
CA GLU A 78 34.26 10.77 3.55
C GLU A 78 33.04 10.18 4.26
N VAL A 79 32.93 10.37 5.58
CA VAL A 79 31.77 9.88 6.37
C VAL A 79 30.53 10.70 6.05
N VAL A 80 30.71 12.02 5.87
CA VAL A 80 29.63 12.92 5.46
C VAL A 80 29.15 12.57 4.06
N GLU A 81 30.05 12.35 3.10
CA GLU A 81 29.73 11.92 1.74
C GLU A 81 28.99 10.58 1.71
N LYS A 82 29.44 9.60 2.50
CA LYS A 82 28.72 8.33 2.63
C LYS A 82 27.31 8.52 3.18
N SER A 83 27.16 9.31 4.25
CA SER A 83 25.83 9.59 4.83
C SER A 83 24.93 10.37 3.87
N LEU A 84 25.51 11.24 3.04
CA LEU A 84 24.79 12.01 2.04
C LEU A 84 24.37 11.12 0.87
N ALA A 85 25.25 10.23 0.41
CA ALA A 85 24.96 9.24 -0.62
C ALA A 85 23.84 8.29 -0.19
N GLU A 86 23.87 7.78 1.05
CA GLU A 86 22.79 6.96 1.62
C GLU A 86 21.46 7.73 1.65
N ARG A 87 21.47 9.01 2.06
CA ARG A 87 20.25 9.85 2.03
C ARG A 87 19.74 10.11 0.61
N ILE A 88 20.64 10.36 -0.35
CA ILE A 88 20.27 10.56 -1.76
C ILE A 88 19.63 9.27 -2.28
N GLN A 89 20.22 8.12 -2.03
CA GLN A 89 19.67 6.84 -2.48
C GLN A 89 18.29 6.55 -1.88
N ILE A 90 18.07 6.84 -0.59
CA ILE A 90 16.75 6.69 0.04
C ILE A 90 15.74 7.63 -0.62
N ARG A 91 16.10 8.90 -0.85
CA ARG A 91 15.22 9.87 -1.50
C ARG A 91 14.93 9.52 -2.95
N ASP A 92 15.90 9.04 -3.70
CA ASP A 92 15.70 8.63 -5.10
C ASP A 92 14.77 7.41 -5.18
N GLY A 93 14.90 6.47 -4.24
CA GLY A 93 13.95 5.35 -4.11
C GLY A 93 12.53 5.81 -3.78
N GLU A 94 12.39 6.77 -2.86
CA GLU A 94 11.09 7.34 -2.50
C GLU A 94 10.46 8.14 -3.65
N ILE A 95 11.26 8.94 -4.38
CA ILE A 95 10.83 9.65 -5.58
C ILE A 95 10.36 8.66 -6.64
N ASN A 96 11.09 7.56 -6.85
CA ASN A 96 10.71 6.58 -7.86
C ASN A 96 9.37 5.89 -7.52
N ARG A 97 9.17 5.51 -6.25
CA ARG A 97 7.87 4.95 -5.80
C ARG A 97 6.73 5.95 -5.97
N LEU A 98 6.94 7.21 -5.57
CA LEU A 98 5.93 8.27 -5.74
C LEU A 98 5.63 8.55 -7.22
N LYS A 99 6.61 8.38 -8.10
CA LYS A 99 6.41 8.53 -9.55
C LYS A 99 5.54 7.40 -10.11
N GLU A 100 5.80 6.16 -9.71
CA GLU A 100 5.01 4.98 -10.10
C GLU A 100 3.56 5.11 -9.60
N ASP A 101 3.36 5.48 -8.33
CA ASP A 101 2.02 5.73 -7.76
C ASP A 101 1.27 6.81 -8.56
N LYS A 102 1.96 7.92 -8.91
CA LYS A 102 1.37 9.01 -9.70
C LYS A 102 1.02 8.60 -11.13
N GLU A 103 1.79 7.72 -11.75
CA GLU A 103 1.48 7.20 -13.08
C GLU A 103 0.27 6.26 -13.02
N PHE A 104 0.16 5.42 -11.99
CA PHE A 104 -1.02 4.58 -11.76
C PHE A 104 -2.27 5.42 -11.54
N ASP A 105 -2.21 6.45 -10.68
CA ASP A 105 -3.33 7.36 -10.43
C ASP A 105 -3.78 8.08 -11.70
N LYS A 106 -2.83 8.47 -12.56
CA LYS A 106 -3.14 9.11 -13.84
C LYS A 106 -3.84 8.15 -14.82
N ILE A 107 -3.52 6.87 -14.77
CA ILE A 107 -4.21 5.84 -15.56
C ILE A 107 -5.63 5.65 -15.02
N ALA A 108 -5.79 5.52 -13.70
CA ALA A 108 -7.10 5.39 -13.06
C ALA A 108 -8.02 6.60 -13.32
N LEU A 109 -7.46 7.82 -13.31
CA LEU A 109 -8.20 9.03 -13.67
C LEU A 109 -8.69 8.98 -15.13
N ARG A 110 -7.85 8.55 -16.06
CA ARG A 110 -8.25 8.42 -17.48
C ARG A 110 -9.34 7.39 -17.69
N THR A 111 -9.29 6.26 -16.98
CA THR A 111 -10.37 5.26 -17.06
C THR A 111 -11.67 5.83 -16.51
N LEU A 112 -11.63 6.52 -15.37
CA LEU A 112 -12.81 7.19 -14.82
C LEU A 112 -13.37 8.28 -15.74
N GLU A 113 -12.53 9.02 -16.45
CA GLU A 113 -12.97 10.01 -17.45
C GLU A 113 -13.68 9.33 -18.64
N ILE A 114 -13.19 8.17 -19.10
CA ILE A 114 -13.83 7.38 -20.16
C ILE A 114 -15.19 6.85 -19.69
N ASP A 115 -15.25 6.27 -18.49
CA ASP A 115 -16.49 5.74 -17.92
C ASP A 115 -17.54 6.85 -17.74
N LYS A 116 -17.10 8.03 -17.28
CA LYS A 116 -17.96 9.20 -17.18
C LYS A 116 -18.50 9.62 -18.56
N ALA A 117 -17.66 9.64 -19.59
CA ALA A 117 -18.09 10.00 -20.93
C ALA A 117 -19.09 8.98 -21.51
N GLN A 118 -18.91 7.68 -21.25
CA GLN A 118 -19.87 6.65 -21.62
C GLN A 118 -21.22 6.85 -20.91
N LEU A 119 -21.19 7.11 -19.60
CA LEU A 119 -22.40 7.39 -18.82
C LEU A 119 -23.12 8.66 -19.31
N GLU A 120 -22.39 9.72 -19.63
CA GLU A 120 -22.97 10.94 -20.22
C GLU A 120 -23.60 10.66 -21.60
N GLN A 121 -22.98 9.81 -22.42
CA GLN A 121 -23.54 9.38 -23.70
C GLN A 121 -24.83 8.56 -23.52
N ASP A 122 -24.86 7.64 -22.56
CA ASP A 122 -26.04 6.84 -22.24
C ASP A 122 -27.15 7.70 -21.62
N LEU A 123 -26.81 8.68 -20.80
CA LEU A 123 -27.76 9.68 -20.31
C LEU A 123 -28.34 10.50 -21.47
N PHE A 124 -27.51 10.91 -22.43
CA PHE A 124 -27.97 11.63 -23.62
C PHE A 124 -28.90 10.76 -24.48
N ARG A 125 -28.57 9.48 -24.66
CA ARG A 125 -29.42 8.51 -25.38
C ARG A 125 -30.76 8.32 -24.67
N THR A 126 -30.76 8.18 -23.35
CA THR A 126 -32.00 8.04 -22.57
C THR A 126 -32.82 9.32 -22.52
N GLN A 127 -32.19 10.50 -22.48
CA GLN A 127 -32.89 11.79 -22.63
C GLN A 127 -33.50 11.96 -24.02
N GLY A 128 -32.76 11.61 -25.08
CA GLY A 128 -33.29 11.61 -26.45
C GLY A 128 -34.45 10.63 -26.61
N PHE A 129 -34.35 9.45 -26.00
CA PHE A 129 -35.43 8.47 -25.96
C PHE A 129 -36.64 8.97 -25.17
N ARG A 130 -36.44 9.65 -24.04
CA ARG A 130 -37.52 10.30 -23.29
C ARG A 130 -38.20 11.41 -24.08
N ALA A 131 -37.44 12.22 -24.83
CA ALA A 131 -37.98 13.25 -25.69
C ALA A 131 -38.76 12.66 -26.89
N MET A 132 -38.30 11.53 -27.42
CA MET A 132 -38.99 10.76 -28.47
C MET A 132 -40.30 10.17 -27.96
N LEU A 133 -40.29 9.52 -26.79
CA LEU A 133 -41.51 9.01 -26.13
C LEU A 133 -42.51 10.13 -25.81
N ALA A 134 -42.04 11.29 -25.37
CA ALA A 134 -42.91 12.44 -25.13
C ALA A 134 -43.53 13.02 -26.42
N LEU A 135 -42.93 12.77 -27.57
CA LEU A 135 -43.44 13.16 -28.89
C LEU A 135 -44.41 12.11 -29.45
N GLU A 136 -44.21 10.84 -29.09
CA GLU A 136 -45.09 9.71 -29.44
C GLU A 136 -46.39 9.74 -28.62
N ASP A 137 -46.33 10.06 -27.32
CA ASP A 137 -47.51 10.35 -26.48
C ASP A 137 -48.25 11.65 -26.89
N GLY A 138 -47.80 12.34 -27.95
CA GLY A 138 -48.36 13.59 -28.48
C GLY A 138 -49.30 13.42 -29.69
N TYR A 139 -49.56 12.19 -30.15
CA TYR A 139 -50.51 11.90 -31.24
C TYR A 139 -51.62 10.96 -30.77
N ASP A 140 -52.39 11.40 -29.78
CA ASP A 140 -53.76 10.95 -29.62
C ASP A 140 -54.68 12.13 -29.93
N ASP A 141 -55.46 11.97 -31.01
CA ASP A 141 -56.62 12.77 -31.39
C ASP A 141 -57.56 12.95 -30.18
N ASP A 142 -57.78 14.20 -29.75
CA ASP A 142 -59.11 14.78 -29.56
C ASP A 142 -59.00 16.25 -29.11
N ASP A 143 -59.75 17.11 -29.80
CA ASP A 143 -59.86 18.56 -29.66
C ASP A 143 -60.12 19.05 -28.22
N GLU A 144 -59.15 19.71 -27.55
CA GLU A 144 -59.41 20.83 -26.63
C GLU A 144 -58.18 21.77 -26.50
N PRO A 145 -58.35 23.11 -26.61
CA PRO A 145 -57.26 24.05 -26.33
C PRO A 145 -57.07 24.14 -24.81
N ARG A 146 -56.00 23.54 -24.28
CA ARG A 146 -55.59 23.70 -22.87
C ARG A 146 -54.91 25.05 -22.67
N ASP A 147 -55.72 26.07 -22.42
CA ASP A 147 -55.29 27.31 -21.77
C ASP A 147 -55.07 27.03 -20.28
N GLU A 148 -53.93 26.46 -19.89
CA GLU A 148 -53.43 26.57 -18.51
C GLU A 148 -51.94 26.24 -18.48
N VAL A 149 -51.13 27.26 -18.18
CA VAL A 149 -49.71 27.10 -17.89
C VAL A 149 -49.62 26.34 -16.57
N GLU A 150 -49.51 25.01 -16.64
CA GLU A 150 -49.27 24.22 -15.44
C GLU A 150 -47.91 24.58 -14.83
N PRO A 151 -47.85 24.85 -13.52
CA PRO A 151 -46.59 25.12 -12.85
C PRO A 151 -45.75 23.85 -12.92
N PHE A 152 -44.50 24.00 -13.36
CA PHE A 152 -43.48 22.97 -13.39
C PHE A 152 -43.34 22.33 -11.99
N VAL A 153 -44.09 21.24 -11.76
CA VAL A 153 -43.94 20.40 -10.58
C VAL A 153 -42.64 19.64 -10.77
N GLU A 154 -41.64 19.98 -9.97
CA GLU A 154 -40.47 19.11 -9.79
C GLU A 154 -40.97 17.77 -9.24
N GLU A 155 -41.25 16.81 -10.12
CA GLU A 155 -41.45 15.42 -9.73
C GLU A 155 -40.17 14.96 -9.00
N PRO A 156 -40.29 14.28 -7.84
CA PRO A 156 -39.13 13.74 -7.14
C PRO A 156 -38.30 12.85 -8.09
N PRO A 157 -36.98 12.72 -7.89
CA PRO A 157 -36.14 11.93 -8.77
C PRO A 157 -36.74 10.53 -8.92
N LYS A 158 -37.13 10.20 -10.15
CA LYS A 158 -37.82 8.97 -10.51
C LYS A 158 -36.99 7.78 -10.04
N SER A 159 -37.45 7.12 -8.98
CA SER A 159 -36.71 6.06 -8.33
C SER A 159 -36.75 4.81 -9.21
N ILE A 160 -35.59 4.32 -9.62
CA ILE A 160 -35.45 3.02 -10.26
C ILE A 160 -35.71 1.95 -9.18
N GLU A 161 -36.74 1.13 -9.37
CA GLU A 161 -37.07 0.02 -8.47
C GLU A 161 -36.68 -1.31 -9.12
N VAL A 162 -35.89 -2.12 -8.43
CA VAL A 162 -35.60 -3.50 -8.86
C VAL A 162 -36.62 -4.44 -8.22
N SER A 163 -37.44 -5.08 -9.04
CA SER A 163 -38.39 -6.11 -8.58
C SER A 163 -37.98 -7.49 -9.12
N TYR A 164 -38.07 -8.51 -8.26
CA TYR A 164 -38.08 -9.91 -8.70
C TYR A 164 -39.40 -10.17 -9.46
N ILE A 165 -39.30 -10.69 -10.69
CA ILE A 165 -40.49 -10.91 -11.55
C ILE A 165 -40.81 -12.39 -11.80
N GLY A 166 -39.89 -13.30 -11.47
CA GLY A 166 -40.13 -14.74 -11.57
C GLY A 166 -38.86 -15.55 -11.78
N GLU A 167 -39.05 -16.82 -12.11
CA GLU A 167 -37.99 -17.77 -12.41
C GLU A 167 -38.28 -18.45 -13.75
N VAL A 168 -37.23 -18.74 -14.53
CA VAL A 168 -37.32 -19.47 -15.79
C VAL A 168 -36.67 -20.84 -15.63
N ALA A 169 -37.42 -21.88 -16.00
CA ALA A 169 -36.93 -23.26 -16.06
C ALA A 169 -36.22 -23.49 -17.40
N VAL A 170 -35.00 -24.04 -17.36
CA VAL A 170 -34.18 -24.31 -18.53
C VAL A 170 -33.78 -25.78 -18.52
N ASP A 171 -34.06 -26.48 -19.62
CA ASP A 171 -33.73 -27.91 -19.81
C ASP A 171 -32.70 -28.11 -20.94
N SER A 172 -32.69 -27.21 -21.93
CA SER A 172 -31.78 -27.24 -23.08
C SER A 172 -30.43 -26.54 -22.83
N GLY A 173 -30.27 -25.90 -21.67
CA GLY A 173 -29.16 -24.98 -21.38
C GLY A 173 -29.19 -23.66 -22.17
N GLN A 174 -30.31 -23.36 -22.84
CA GLN A 174 -30.47 -22.21 -23.73
C GLN A 174 -31.72 -21.42 -23.36
N LEU A 175 -31.67 -20.10 -23.50
CA LEU A 175 -32.81 -19.20 -23.33
C LEU A 175 -33.01 -18.35 -24.58
N MET A 176 -34.25 -17.94 -24.81
CA MET A 176 -34.63 -17.07 -25.92
C MET A 176 -35.52 -15.95 -25.42
N VAL A 177 -35.20 -14.72 -25.83
CA VAL A 177 -36.08 -13.55 -25.69
C VAL A 177 -36.71 -13.29 -27.03
N THR A 178 -38.04 -13.34 -27.09
CA THR A 178 -38.83 -13.13 -28.30
C THR A 178 -40.18 -12.53 -27.94
N ASP A 179 -40.79 -11.82 -28.88
CA ASP A 179 -42.17 -11.37 -28.72
C ASP A 179 -43.11 -12.59 -28.85
N PRO A 180 -43.99 -12.83 -27.86
CA PRO A 180 -44.98 -13.89 -27.93
C PRO A 180 -45.84 -13.88 -29.21
N CYS A 181 -46.06 -12.71 -29.85
CA CYS A 181 -46.87 -12.64 -31.07
C CYS A 181 -46.23 -13.35 -32.27
N TYR A 182 -44.91 -13.52 -32.27
CA TYR A 182 -44.18 -14.18 -33.36
C TYR A 182 -44.18 -15.71 -33.23
N VAL A 183 -44.41 -16.25 -32.03
CA VAL A 183 -44.31 -17.69 -31.75
C VAL A 183 -45.26 -18.52 -32.63
N ASP A 184 -46.49 -18.05 -32.86
CA ASP A 184 -47.46 -18.78 -33.68
C ASP A 184 -47.37 -18.46 -35.17
N GLN A 185 -46.83 -17.28 -35.53
CA GLN A 185 -46.89 -16.76 -36.90
C GLN A 185 -45.60 -17.01 -37.69
N GLU A 186 -44.46 -16.84 -37.03
CA GLU A 186 -43.15 -16.77 -37.67
C GLU A 186 -42.28 -17.99 -37.33
N TRP A 187 -42.60 -18.74 -36.26
CA TRP A 187 -41.82 -19.89 -35.83
C TRP A 187 -41.79 -21.01 -36.88
N LEU A 188 -40.58 -21.32 -37.36
CA LEU A 188 -40.38 -22.38 -38.34
C LEU A 188 -40.31 -23.74 -37.63
N GLN A 189 -41.31 -24.57 -37.90
CA GLN A 189 -41.32 -25.97 -37.46
C GLN A 189 -40.42 -26.83 -38.35
N GLU A 190 -39.12 -26.75 -38.13
CA GLU A 190 -38.15 -27.64 -38.75
C GLU A 190 -37.68 -28.74 -37.78
N ARG A 191 -37.27 -29.88 -38.34
CA ARG A 191 -36.66 -30.93 -37.54
C ARG A 191 -35.24 -30.50 -37.19
N PHE A 192 -34.88 -30.64 -35.92
CA PHE A 192 -33.49 -30.50 -35.48
C PHE A 192 -32.60 -31.46 -36.28
N ALA A 193 -31.66 -30.92 -37.04
CA ALA A 193 -30.78 -31.69 -37.89
C ALA A 193 -29.39 -31.75 -37.25
N VAL A 194 -29.07 -32.89 -36.63
CA VAL A 194 -27.79 -33.15 -35.96
C VAL A 194 -26.62 -33.23 -36.96
N ASP A 195 -26.91 -33.45 -38.25
CA ASP A 195 -25.90 -33.64 -39.29
C ASP A 195 -25.57 -32.33 -40.00
N GLY A 196 -24.62 -31.60 -39.43
CA GLY A 196 -23.87 -30.57 -40.11
C GLY A 196 -22.69 -30.15 -39.24
N GLU A 197 -21.49 -30.06 -39.82
CA GLU A 197 -20.47 -29.19 -39.23
C GLU A 197 -21.13 -27.85 -38.94
N VAL A 198 -20.90 -27.28 -37.76
CA VAL A 198 -21.21 -25.88 -37.48
C VAL A 198 -20.31 -25.06 -38.40
N VAL A 199 -20.69 -24.98 -39.67
CA VAL A 199 -20.10 -24.07 -40.63
C VAL A 199 -20.38 -22.71 -40.01
N LYS A 200 -19.33 -21.96 -39.69
CA LYS A 200 -19.44 -20.55 -39.38
C LYS A 200 -20.04 -19.88 -40.62
N VAL A 201 -21.37 -19.84 -40.69
CA VAL A 201 -22.08 -19.14 -41.74
C VAL A 201 -21.77 -17.68 -41.50
N GLU A 202 -21.21 -17.01 -42.50
CA GLU A 202 -20.93 -15.57 -42.46
C GLU A 202 -22.22 -14.74 -42.36
N ASP A 203 -23.39 -15.37 -42.55
CA ASP A 203 -24.70 -14.81 -42.20
C ASP A 203 -24.89 -14.85 -40.69
N THR A 204 -24.84 -13.67 -40.07
CA THR A 204 -25.02 -13.44 -38.63
C THR A 204 -26.42 -13.73 -38.10
N LEU A 205 -27.35 -14.16 -38.96
CA LEU A 205 -28.77 -14.26 -38.70
C LEU A 205 -29.23 -15.72 -38.81
N PHE A 206 -29.69 -16.26 -37.69
CA PHE A 206 -30.22 -17.63 -37.63
C PHE A 206 -31.72 -17.62 -37.89
N HIS A 207 -32.29 -18.72 -38.35
CA HIS A 207 -33.75 -18.80 -38.51
C HIS A 207 -34.47 -18.77 -37.16
N TYR A 208 -35.65 -18.15 -37.10
CA TYR A 208 -36.53 -18.21 -35.93
C TYR A 208 -37.18 -19.60 -35.80
N SER A 209 -36.40 -20.54 -35.26
CA SER A 209 -36.73 -21.94 -35.10
C SER A 209 -35.94 -22.55 -33.94
N TYR A 210 -36.27 -23.79 -33.56
CA TYR A 210 -35.50 -24.51 -32.56
C TYR A 210 -34.07 -24.82 -33.03
N ASP A 211 -33.90 -25.19 -34.30
CA ASP A 211 -32.57 -25.48 -34.88
C ASP A 211 -31.72 -24.20 -34.96
N GLY A 212 -32.33 -23.09 -35.38
CA GLY A 212 -31.69 -21.78 -35.41
C GLY A 212 -31.29 -21.28 -34.03
N ALA A 213 -32.12 -21.44 -33.01
CA ALA A 213 -31.77 -21.13 -31.62
C ALA A 213 -30.60 -21.99 -31.11
N CYS A 214 -30.59 -23.29 -31.42
CA CYS A 214 -29.46 -24.17 -31.10
C CYS A 214 -28.18 -23.72 -31.79
N ARG A 215 -28.23 -23.38 -33.08
CA ARG A 215 -27.04 -22.90 -33.81
C ARG A 215 -26.56 -21.56 -33.28
N ALA A 216 -27.47 -20.66 -32.94
CA ALA A 216 -27.15 -19.35 -32.36
C ALA A 216 -26.40 -19.46 -31.04
N THR A 217 -26.78 -20.42 -30.19
CA THR A 217 -26.13 -20.63 -28.89
C THR A 217 -24.88 -21.50 -28.98
N LEU A 218 -24.76 -22.37 -29.99
CA LEU A 218 -23.62 -23.28 -30.17
C LEU A 218 -22.56 -22.77 -31.16
N ASN A 219 -22.68 -21.54 -31.66
CA ASN A 219 -21.75 -20.91 -32.63
C ASN A 219 -20.35 -20.59 -32.07
N GLY A 220 -20.11 -20.84 -30.78
CA GLY A 220 -18.87 -20.56 -30.07
C GLY A 220 -18.86 -19.24 -29.28
N ASP A 221 -19.68 -18.26 -29.70
CA ASP A 221 -19.87 -17.01 -28.96
C ASP A 221 -20.95 -17.15 -27.87
N GLY A 222 -21.81 -18.16 -27.98
CA GLY A 222 -22.80 -18.49 -26.96
C GLY A 222 -24.11 -17.71 -27.08
N TYR A 223 -24.29 -16.91 -28.14
CA TYR A 223 -25.50 -16.13 -28.39
C TYR A 223 -25.65 -15.79 -29.88
N GLY A 224 -26.87 -15.42 -30.28
CA GLY A 224 -27.15 -14.94 -31.63
C GLY A 224 -28.57 -14.41 -31.80
N GLU A 225 -28.76 -13.62 -32.86
CA GLU A 225 -30.04 -13.05 -33.24
C GLU A 225 -30.77 -13.95 -34.26
N LEU A 226 -32.09 -14.06 -34.10
CA LEU A 226 -32.98 -14.84 -34.94
C LEU A 226 -33.72 -13.91 -35.92
N ALA A 227 -33.82 -14.35 -37.17
CA ALA A 227 -34.47 -13.67 -38.26
C ALA A 227 -35.92 -14.16 -38.45
N PHE A 228 -36.78 -13.23 -38.84
CA PHE A 228 -38.13 -13.52 -39.32
C PHE A 228 -38.09 -14.37 -40.60
N GLN A 229 -39.23 -14.95 -41.01
CA GLN A 229 -39.28 -15.77 -42.23
C GLN A 229 -38.88 -15.00 -43.49
N LYS A 230 -39.04 -13.67 -43.48
CA LYS A 230 -38.62 -12.78 -44.57
C LYS A 230 -37.13 -12.43 -44.54
N GLY A 231 -36.35 -12.99 -43.62
CA GLY A 231 -34.89 -12.86 -43.56
C GLY A 231 -34.34 -11.57 -42.92
N HIS A 232 -35.17 -10.80 -42.21
CA HIS A 232 -34.71 -9.63 -41.45
C HIS A 232 -34.57 -9.95 -39.96
N ALA A 233 -33.69 -9.23 -39.29
CA ALA A 233 -33.38 -9.34 -37.87
C ALA A 233 -34.56 -8.93 -36.97
N GLY A 234 -34.55 -9.37 -35.71
CA GLY A 234 -35.49 -8.93 -34.67
C GLY A 234 -36.58 -9.93 -34.27
N ALA A 235 -36.58 -11.18 -34.77
CA ALA A 235 -37.58 -12.17 -34.36
C ALA A 235 -37.34 -12.66 -32.92
N GLY A 236 -36.08 -12.72 -32.50
CA GLY A 236 -35.70 -13.02 -31.13
C GLY A 236 -34.19 -13.07 -30.97
N VAL A 237 -33.73 -13.22 -29.72
CA VAL A 237 -32.32 -13.41 -29.39
C VAL A 237 -32.20 -14.65 -28.51
N ALA A 238 -31.32 -15.57 -28.90
CA ALA A 238 -31.03 -16.77 -28.13
C ALA A 238 -29.63 -16.69 -27.51
N PHE A 239 -29.48 -17.20 -26.30
CA PHE A 239 -28.21 -17.22 -25.59
C PHE A 239 -28.09 -18.46 -24.69
N GLN A 240 -26.85 -18.88 -24.47
CA GLN A 240 -26.52 -19.99 -23.59
C GLN A 240 -26.55 -19.53 -22.13
N THR A 241 -27.05 -20.41 -21.26
CA THR A 241 -26.96 -20.24 -19.81
C THR A 241 -25.57 -20.65 -19.30
N GLY A 242 -25.11 -20.07 -18.18
CA GLY A 242 -23.76 -20.31 -17.67
C GLY A 242 -23.53 -21.77 -17.23
N TRP A 243 -24.54 -22.37 -16.60
CA TRP A 243 -24.43 -23.72 -16.01
C TRP A 243 -25.28 -24.78 -16.70
N GLY A 244 -26.03 -24.41 -17.76
CA GLY A 244 -26.90 -25.33 -18.47
C GLY A 244 -28.31 -25.40 -17.86
N ASP A 245 -28.74 -26.59 -17.49
CA ASP A 245 -30.07 -26.83 -16.95
C ASP A 245 -30.26 -26.21 -15.56
N GLY A 246 -31.49 -25.81 -15.24
CA GLY A 246 -31.82 -25.26 -13.92
C GLY A 246 -32.96 -24.25 -13.89
N MET A 247 -33.14 -23.64 -12.72
CA MET A 247 -34.09 -22.55 -12.48
C MET A 247 -33.31 -21.25 -12.30
N TYR A 248 -33.52 -20.28 -13.17
CA TYR A 248 -32.80 -19.01 -13.13
C TYR A 248 -33.73 -17.86 -12.74
N PRO A 249 -33.38 -17.05 -11.72
CA PRO A 249 -34.21 -15.94 -11.29
C PRO A 249 -34.12 -14.76 -12.27
N VAL A 250 -35.27 -14.14 -12.50
CA VAL A 250 -35.47 -13.01 -13.42
C VAL A 250 -35.88 -11.78 -12.63
N TYR A 251 -35.19 -10.68 -12.90
CA TYR A 251 -35.42 -9.39 -12.26
C TYR A 251 -35.73 -8.33 -13.32
N ALA A 252 -36.53 -7.35 -12.94
CA ALA A 252 -36.84 -6.19 -13.77
C ALA A 252 -36.51 -4.90 -13.03
N GLU A 253 -35.85 -3.98 -13.72
CA GLU A 253 -35.78 -2.58 -13.32
C GLU A 253 -37.04 -1.89 -13.82
N LYS A 254 -37.77 -1.27 -12.90
CA LYS A 254 -38.97 -0.47 -13.18
C LYS A 254 -38.66 1.00 -12.99
N HIS A 255 -39.14 1.80 -13.93
CA HIS A 255 -39.14 3.24 -13.89
C HIS A 255 -40.57 3.72 -14.12
N ASP A 256 -41.14 4.46 -13.16
CA ASP A 256 -42.56 4.85 -13.14
C ASP A 256 -43.53 3.67 -13.33
N GLY A 257 -43.21 2.52 -12.72
CA GLY A 257 -44.01 1.30 -12.83
C GLY A 257 -43.90 0.56 -14.18
N ARG A 258 -43.19 1.12 -15.18
CA ARG A 258 -42.91 0.46 -16.46
C ARG A 258 -41.58 -0.28 -16.39
N ILE A 259 -41.53 -1.49 -16.92
CA ILE A 259 -40.29 -2.27 -17.01
C ILE A 259 -39.39 -1.62 -18.07
N VAL A 260 -38.18 -1.21 -17.67
CA VAL A 260 -37.19 -0.60 -18.58
C VAL A 260 -35.99 -1.51 -18.86
N ARG A 261 -35.73 -2.48 -17.97
CA ARG A 261 -34.69 -3.50 -18.15
C ARG A 261 -35.15 -4.79 -17.51
N VAL A 262 -34.84 -5.91 -18.17
CA VAL A 262 -34.96 -7.26 -17.62
C VAL A 262 -33.58 -7.90 -17.66
N TYR A 263 -33.19 -8.56 -16.57
CA TYR A 263 -31.97 -9.36 -16.53
C TYR A 263 -32.27 -10.71 -15.89
N VAL A 264 -31.65 -11.74 -16.46
CA VAL A 264 -31.73 -13.13 -16.01
C VAL A 264 -30.37 -13.50 -15.42
N ASN A 265 -30.34 -13.91 -14.16
CA ASN A 265 -29.09 -14.35 -13.55
C ASN A 265 -28.84 -15.81 -13.91
N VAL A 266 -28.08 -16.04 -14.98
CA VAL A 266 -27.74 -17.37 -15.50
C VAL A 266 -26.51 -18.02 -14.85
N GLY A 267 -26.08 -17.46 -13.72
CA GLY A 267 -25.03 -17.96 -12.81
C GLY A 267 -23.61 -17.54 -13.14
#